data_AF-A0A6M0BDI9-F1
#
_entry.id   AF-A0A6M0BDI9-F1
#
_cell.length_a   1.000
_cell.length_b   1.000
_cell.length_c   1.000
_cell.angle_alpha   90.00
_cell.angle_beta   90.00
_cell.angle_gamma   90.00
#
_symmetry.space_group_name_H-M   'P 1'
#
loop_
_entity.id
_entity.type
_entity.pdbx_description
1 polymer ?
#
loop_
_entity_poly.entity_id
_entity_poly.type
_entity_poly.pdbx_seq_one_letter_code
_entity_poly.pdbx_strand_id
1 'polypeptide(L)'
;IFNALLRPGDRLYLVPVPDHSSAELDYLATLAQQICPTLADCGTYPELVTGLRASFKKAEAEDKITVLCGSLYLVGHFLRTQAFVGGNG
;
A
#
# COMPACT_ATOMS: atom_id res chain seq x y z
N ILE A 1 10.09 -8.19 5.48
CA ILE A 1 8.65 -8.20 5.80
C ILE A 1 7.81 -8.89 4.72
N PHE A 2 8.11 -8.71 3.42
CA PHE A 2 7.35 -9.32 2.32
C PHE A 2 7.15 -10.83 2.43
N ASN A 3 8.16 -11.62 2.78
CA ASN A 3 8.00 -13.08 3.02
C ASN A 3 6.92 -13.44 4.05
N ALA A 4 6.64 -12.57 5.02
CA ALA A 4 5.65 -12.82 6.05
C ALA A 4 4.25 -12.32 5.66
N LEU A 5 4.15 -11.37 4.71
CA LEU A 5 2.91 -10.69 4.35
C LEU A 5 2.32 -11.19 3.04
N LEU A 6 3.15 -11.41 2.01
CA LEU A 6 2.69 -11.70 0.65
C LEU A 6 2.27 -13.16 0.50
N ARG A 7 1.11 -13.37 -0.11
CA ARG A 7 0.57 -14.66 -0.50
C ARG A 7 0.28 -14.69 -2.00
N PRO A 8 0.26 -15.88 -2.63
CA PRO A 8 -0.15 -16.02 -4.02
C PRO A 8 -1.51 -15.37 -4.28
N GLY A 9 -1.63 -14.61 -5.37
CA GLY A 9 -2.86 -13.90 -5.73
C GLY A 9 -3.10 -12.57 -5.00
N ASP A 10 -2.23 -12.18 -4.06
CA ASP A 10 -2.30 -10.86 -3.44
C ASP A 10 -1.99 -9.74 -4.44
N ARG A 11 -2.41 -8.53 -4.07
CA ARG A 11 -2.13 -7.30 -4.82
C ARG A 11 -1.33 -6.37 -3.94
N LEU A 12 -0.19 -5.93 -4.42
CA LEU A 12 0.72 -5.06 -3.68
C LEU A 12 0.73 -3.65 -4.29
N TYR A 13 0.42 -2.66 -3.46
CA TYR A 13 0.42 -1.24 -3.83
C TYR A 13 1.47 -0.52 -2.97
N LEU A 14 2.58 -0.14 -3.59
CA LEU A 14 3.72 0.50 -2.94
C LEU A 14 3.58 2.02 -3.04
N VAL A 15 3.76 2.70 -1.92
CA VAL A 15 3.67 4.16 -1.79
C VAL A 15 4.85 4.67 -0.97
N PRO A 16 5.34 5.90 -1.20
CA PRO A 16 6.41 6.45 -0.39
C PRO A 16 5.92 6.72 1.03
N VAL A 17 6.82 6.61 2.00
CA VAL A 17 6.55 7.03 3.39
C VAL A 17 6.75 8.54 3.48
N PRO A 18 5.74 9.33 3.88
CA PRO A 18 5.86 10.79 4.02
C PRO A 18 6.92 11.19 5.06
N ASP A 19 7.56 12.34 4.83
CA ASP A 19 8.45 13.05 5.78
C ASP A 19 9.68 12.26 6.27
N HIS A 20 10.01 11.13 5.64
CA HIS A 20 11.14 10.27 5.97
C HIS A 20 11.89 9.76 4.72
N SER A 21 13.11 9.25 4.91
CA SER A 21 13.83 8.52 3.85
C SER A 21 13.03 7.28 3.46
N SER A 22 12.22 7.40 2.42
CA SER A 22 11.47 6.28 1.87
C SER A 22 12.43 5.30 1.22
N ALA A 23 12.10 4.02 1.28
CA ALA A 23 12.76 3.03 0.45
C ALA A 23 12.43 3.29 -1.02
N GLU A 24 13.37 2.96 -1.91
CA GLU A 24 13.20 3.01 -3.36
C GLU A 24 12.08 2.06 -3.80
N LEU A 25 11.00 2.60 -4.37
CA LEU A 25 9.80 1.83 -4.67
C LEU A 25 10.05 0.76 -5.75
N ASP A 26 10.88 1.07 -6.75
CA ASP A 26 11.21 0.12 -7.82
C ASP A 26 12.03 -1.07 -7.30
N TYR A 27 12.90 -0.82 -6.33
CA TYR A 27 13.61 -1.87 -5.62
C TYR A 27 12.64 -2.75 -4.83
N LEU A 28 11.68 -2.15 -4.12
CA LEU A 28 10.67 -2.88 -3.37
C LEU A 28 9.74 -3.70 -4.28
N ALA A 29 9.34 -3.16 -5.45
CA ALA A 29 8.53 -3.87 -6.42
C ALA A 29 9.28 -5.09 -6.98
N THR A 30 10.55 -4.90 -7.35
CA THR A 30 11.42 -5.98 -7.81
C THR A 30 11.56 -7.07 -6.75
N LEU A 31 11.83 -6.68 -5.51
CA LEU A 31 11.97 -7.62 -4.39
C LEU A 31 10.66 -8.38 -4.11
N ALA A 32 9.51 -7.71 -4.18
CA ALA A 32 8.21 -8.35 -3.99
C ALA A 32 7.94 -9.40 -5.07
N GLN A 33 8.26 -9.10 -6.33
CA GLN A 33 8.08 -10.04 -7.44
C GLN A 33 9.04 -11.24 -7.34
N GLN A 34 10.25 -11.05 -6.83
CA GLN A 34 11.18 -12.15 -6.55
C GLN A 34 10.69 -13.06 -5.43
N ILE A 35 10.11 -12.47 -4.38
CA ILE A 35 9.59 -13.20 -3.20
C ILE A 35 8.29 -13.94 -3.52
N CYS A 36 7.37 -13.28 -4.21
CA CYS A 36 6.07 -13.82 -4.57
C CYS A 36 5.79 -13.58 -6.07
N PRO A 37 6.30 -14.44 -6.95
CA PRO A 37 6.11 -14.28 -8.40
C PRO A 37 4.65 -14.38 -8.87
N THR A 38 3.78 -14.93 -8.01
CA THR A 38 2.35 -15.17 -8.27
C THR A 38 1.45 -14.06 -7.72
N LEU A 39 1.99 -12.88 -7.44
CA LEU A 39 1.16 -11.69 -7.17
C LEU A 39 0.22 -11.44 -8.35
N ALA A 40 -1.04 -11.16 -8.04
CA ALA A 40 -2.03 -10.77 -9.05
C ALA A 40 -1.77 -9.35 -9.57
N ASP A 41 -1.11 -8.52 -8.77
CA ASP A 41 -0.70 -7.17 -9.15
C ASP A 41 0.42 -6.64 -8.26
N CYS A 42 1.31 -5.82 -8.82
CA CYS A 42 2.31 -5.08 -8.07
C CYS A 42 2.51 -3.72 -8.74
N GLY A 43 2.13 -2.64 -8.04
CA GLY A 43 2.20 -1.29 -8.58
C GLY A 43 2.87 -0.31 -7.61
N THR A 44 3.60 0.66 -8.17
CA THR A 44 4.17 1.79 -7.43
C THR A 44 3.32 3.03 -7.67
N TYR A 45 3.14 3.84 -6.64
CA TYR A 45 2.30 5.02 -6.67
C TYR A 45 3.01 6.19 -5.98
N PRO A 46 2.96 7.40 -6.54
CA PRO A 46 3.72 8.54 -6.04
C PRO A 46 3.18 9.08 -4.70
N GLU A 47 1.94 8.75 -4.33
CA GLU A 47 1.30 9.26 -3.12
C GLU A 47 0.39 8.20 -2.49
N LEU A 48 0.23 8.24 -1.16
CA LEU A 48 -0.66 7.33 -0.43
C LEU A 48 -2.08 7.32 -1.00
N VAL A 49 -2.65 8.50 -1.27
CA VAL A 49 -4.03 8.65 -1.77
C VAL A 49 -4.20 7.98 -3.13
N THR A 50 -3.20 8.09 -4.01
CA THR A 50 -3.27 7.47 -5.35
C THR A 50 -3.17 5.94 -5.26
N GLY A 51 -2.30 5.42 -4.38
CA GLY A 51 -2.21 3.98 -4.10
C GLY A 51 -3.50 3.39 -3.52
N LEU A 52 -4.10 4.06 -2.54
CA LEU A 52 -5.40 3.65 -1.97
C LEU A 52 -6.52 3.69 -3.01
N ARG A 53 -6.61 4.75 -3.82
CA ARG A 53 -7.61 4.81 -4.90
C ARG A 53 -7.42 3.67 -5.90
N ALA A 54 -6.19 3.30 -6.20
CA ALA A 54 -5.91 2.16 -7.09
C ALA A 54 -6.32 0.83 -6.45
N SER A 55 -6.09 0.64 -5.15
CA SER A 55 -6.48 -0.60 -4.45
C SER A 55 -7.98 -0.83 -4.43
N PHE A 56 -8.78 0.24 -4.31
CA PHE A 56 -10.25 0.17 -4.28
C PHE A 56 -10.92 0.19 -5.67
N LYS A 57 -10.22 0.59 -6.74
CA LYS A 57 -10.82 0.73 -8.08
C LYS A 57 -11.06 -0.59 -8.82
N LYS A 58 -10.42 -1.69 -8.43
CA LYS A 58 -10.56 -2.96 -9.14
C LYS A 58 -11.91 -3.59 -8.82
N ALA A 59 -12.62 -4.10 -9.83
CA ALA A 59 -13.93 -4.75 -9.66
C ALA A 59 -13.93 -5.92 -8.65
N GLU A 60 -12.78 -6.54 -8.39
CA GLU A 60 -12.62 -7.57 -7.35
C GLU A 60 -12.25 -7.00 -5.95
N ALA A 61 -12.40 -5.69 -5.71
CA ALA A 61 -12.09 -5.08 -4.42
C ALA A 61 -13.18 -5.37 -3.37
N GLU A 62 -14.41 -5.69 -3.79
CA GLU A 62 -15.56 -5.87 -2.88
C GLU A 62 -15.40 -7.07 -1.93
N ASP A 63 -14.63 -8.10 -2.31
CA ASP A 63 -14.39 -9.30 -1.49
C ASP A 63 -12.98 -9.36 -0.86
N LYS A 64 -12.12 -8.35 -1.07
CA LYS A 64 -10.71 -8.38 -0.64
C LYS A 64 -10.42 -7.34 0.43
N ILE A 65 -9.85 -7.80 1.55
CA ILE A 65 -9.40 -6.92 2.63
C ILE A 65 -8.17 -6.14 2.17
N THR A 66 -8.25 -4.81 2.19
CA THR A 66 -7.10 -3.93 1.96
C THR A 66 -6.38 -3.67 3.27
N VAL A 67 -5.08 -4.00 3.34
CA VAL A 67 -4.24 -3.80 4.52
C VAL A 67 -3.23 -2.70 4.27
N LEU A 68 -3.34 -1.58 4.99
CA LEU A 68 -2.32 -0.53 5.02
C LEU A 68 -1.25 -0.89 6.06
N CYS A 69 -0.02 -1.16 5.64
CA CYS A 69 1.06 -1.58 6.53
C CYS A 69 2.45 -1.12 6.04
N GLY A 70 3.50 -1.47 6.81
CA GLY A 70 4.91 -1.24 6.46
C GLY A 70 5.60 -0.15 7.29
N SER A 71 4.90 0.94 7.62
CA SER A 71 5.46 2.03 8.42
C SER A 71 4.42 2.62 9.37
N LEU A 72 4.79 2.82 10.64
CA LEU A 72 3.96 3.53 11.61
C LEU A 72 3.74 5.00 11.21
N TYR A 73 4.71 5.62 10.52
CA TYR A 73 4.56 6.98 9.99
C TYR A 73 3.55 7.03 8.84
N LEU A 74 3.53 6.01 7.98
CA LEU A 74 2.52 5.88 6.92
C LEU A 74 1.12 5.73 7.52
N VAL A 75 0.98 4.86 8.53
CA VAL A 75 -0.29 4.67 9.25
C VAL A 75 -0.70 5.96 9.97
N GLY A 76 0.23 6.63 10.65
CA GLY A 76 -0.03 7.91 11.31
C GLY A 76 -0.44 9.02 10.32
N HIS A 77 0.20 9.09 9.16
CA HIS A 77 -0.17 10.01 8.09
C HIS A 77 -1.59 9.73 7.59
N PHE A 78 -1.92 8.46 7.32
CA PHE A 78 -3.29 8.06 6.96
C PHE A 78 -4.30 8.45 8.03
N LEU A 79 -4.05 8.12 9.30
CA LEU A 79 -4.94 8.45 10.40
C LEU A 79 -5.10 9.96 10.57
N ARG A 80 -4.07 10.77 10.32
CA ARG A 80 -4.20 12.24 10.32
C ARG A 80 -5.11 12.72 9.19
N THR A 81 -5.00 12.15 7.99
CA THR A 81 -5.89 12.51 6.87
C THR A 81 -7.35 12.14 7.13
N GLN A 82 -7.61 11.08 7.91
CA GLN A 82 -8.96 10.65 8.30
C GLN A 82 -9.48 11.41 9.54
N ALA A 83 -8.62 11.70 10.52
CA ALA A 83 -8.97 12.44 11.74
C ALA A 83 -9.43 13.87 11.44
N PHE A 84 -9.05 14.44 10.29
CA PHE A 84 -9.57 15.72 9.82
C PHE A 84 -10.98 15.64 9.21
N VAL A 85 -11.49 14.44 8.89
CA VAL A 85 -12.86 14.21 8.41
C VAL A 85 -13.83 13.93 9.56
N GLY A 86 -13.34 13.59 10.75
CA GLY A 86 -14.14 13.36 11.96
C GLY A 86 -14.27 14.56 12.91
N GLY A 87 -13.68 15.71 12.55
CA GLY A 87 -13.70 16.94 13.34
C GLY A 87 -14.50 18.04 12.64
N ASN A 88 -15.80 18.10 12.91
CA ASN A 88 -16.76 19.14 12.52
C ASN A 88 -17.03 19.35 11.02
N GLY A 89 -18.21 18.87 10.63
CA GLY A 89 -18.97 19.28 9.45
C GLY A 89 -20.39 18.74 9.57
#